data_AF-A0A2U2MX11-F1
#
_entry.id   AF-A0A2U2MX11-F1
#
_cell.length_a   1.000
_cell.length_b   1.000
_cell.length_c   1.000
_cell.angle_alpha   90.00
_cell.angle_beta   90.00
_cell.angle_gamma   90.00
#
_symmetry.space_group_name_H-M   'P 1'
#
loop_
_entity.id
_entity.type
_entity.pdbx_description
1 polymer ?
#
loop_
_entity_poly.entity_id
_entity_poly.type
_entity_poly.pdbx_seq_one_letter_code
_entity_poly.pdbx_strand_id
1 'polypeptide(L)'
;MSRESDRIDARIDALRTDRLPATLVSSDGYHCEVWRCAGSVRRDGQRETRDFVIKVPRVPFTAAEVRVMRREHRRLRDALGDIVPETLYVIAHIDGVESVVALAPTISRWFDIANPANEAEARPLLERMPRARAALCRFIEVAEAWYQSEERVIDLYGLENLVLDRNRHLHYIDSFGVFFHADVLNALPDPDPGLAERIELSRRRLEYLRDLLV
;
A
#
# COMPACT_ATOMS: atom_id res chain seq x y z
N MET A 1 8.08 -14.47 -20.60
CA MET A 1 6.94 -13.85 -21.31
C MET A 1 5.67 -14.32 -20.63
N SER A 2 5.27 -13.70 -19.51
CA SER A 2 3.98 -14.00 -18.87
C SER A 2 2.88 -13.37 -19.71
N ARG A 3 1.77 -14.09 -19.90
CA ARG A 3 0.56 -13.50 -20.48
C ARG A 3 0.12 -12.35 -19.57
N GLU A 4 0.13 -11.13 -20.07
CA GLU A 4 -0.69 -10.06 -19.48
C GLU A 4 -2.14 -10.55 -19.55
N SER A 5 -2.68 -11.00 -18.42
CA SER A 5 -4.11 -11.30 -18.35
C SER A 5 -4.85 -9.98 -18.50
N ASP A 6 -5.78 -9.94 -19.46
CA ASP A 6 -6.61 -8.78 -19.81
C ASP A 6 -7.84 -8.63 -18.89
N ARG A 7 -7.92 -9.47 -17.87
CA ARG A 7 -9.04 -9.62 -16.94
C ARG A 7 -8.56 -10.07 -15.58
N ILE A 8 -9.33 -9.72 -14.55
CA ILE A 8 -9.14 -10.27 -13.21
C ILE A 8 -9.62 -11.72 -13.23
N ASP A 9 -8.76 -12.66 -12.83
CA ASP A 9 -9.08 -14.10 -12.86
C ASP A 9 -10.18 -14.46 -11.85
N ALA A 10 -10.21 -13.77 -10.70
CA ALA A 10 -11.22 -13.95 -9.67
C ALA A 10 -12.60 -13.38 -10.07
N ARG A 11 -13.67 -14.09 -9.71
CA ARG A 11 -15.04 -13.59 -9.79
C ARG A 11 -15.39 -12.80 -8.53
N ILE A 12 -15.66 -11.51 -8.67
CA ILE A 12 -15.95 -10.61 -7.54
C ILE A 12 -17.37 -10.08 -7.70
N ASP A 13 -18.33 -10.50 -6.87
CA ASP A 13 -19.76 -10.23 -7.11
C ASP A 13 -20.13 -8.73 -7.17
N ALA A 14 -19.34 -7.87 -6.52
CA ALA A 14 -19.52 -6.42 -6.58
C ALA A 14 -19.01 -5.78 -7.89
N LEU A 15 -18.35 -6.55 -8.76
CA LEU A 15 -17.71 -6.09 -9.97
C LEU A 15 -18.06 -7.02 -11.16
N ARG A 16 -18.27 -6.45 -12.34
CA ARG A 16 -18.43 -7.25 -13.56
C ARG A 16 -17.04 -7.64 -14.09
N THR A 17 -16.33 -8.52 -13.38
CA THR A 17 -14.95 -8.90 -13.71
C THR A 17 -14.83 -9.54 -15.11
N ASP A 18 -15.90 -10.16 -15.61
CA ASP A 18 -16.03 -10.69 -16.98
C ASP A 18 -15.99 -9.62 -18.08
N ARG A 19 -16.25 -8.36 -17.74
CA ARG A 19 -16.37 -7.23 -18.67
C ARG A 19 -15.50 -6.04 -18.29
N LEU A 20 -14.68 -6.18 -17.25
CA LEU A 20 -13.80 -5.13 -16.76
C LEU A 20 -12.41 -5.36 -17.36
N PRO A 21 -11.96 -4.52 -18.30
CA PRO A 21 -10.59 -4.59 -18.79
C PRO A 21 -9.64 -4.34 -17.62
N ALA A 22 -8.75 -5.29 -17.38
CA ALA A 22 -7.79 -5.23 -16.29
C ALA A 22 -6.43 -5.70 -16.76
N THR A 23 -5.37 -5.17 -16.16
CA THR A 23 -4.01 -5.64 -16.38
C THR A 23 -3.40 -5.94 -15.03
N LEU A 24 -2.88 -7.16 -14.85
CA LEU A 24 -2.12 -7.51 -13.65
C LEU A 24 -0.84 -6.68 -13.62
N VAL A 25 -0.72 -5.78 -12.64
CA VAL A 25 0.45 -4.89 -12.50
C VAL A 25 1.37 -5.29 -11.36
N SER A 26 0.89 -6.13 -10.43
CA SER A 26 1.75 -6.75 -9.42
C SER A 26 1.14 -8.06 -8.91
N SER A 27 1.91 -9.13 -9.00
CA SER A 27 1.64 -10.42 -8.34
C SER A 27 2.59 -10.68 -7.18
N ASP A 28 3.65 -9.89 -7.00
CA ASP A 28 4.71 -10.23 -6.05
C ASP A 28 4.39 -9.78 -4.61
N GLY A 29 3.26 -9.07 -4.45
CA GLY A 29 2.74 -8.67 -3.15
C GLY A 29 2.36 -9.88 -2.28
N TYR A 30 2.79 -9.85 -1.02
CA TYR A 30 2.53 -10.91 -0.03
C TYR A 30 1.03 -11.09 0.25
N HIS A 31 0.26 -10.00 0.26
CA HIS A 31 -1.15 -10.02 0.66
C HIS A 31 -2.15 -10.08 -0.51
N CYS A 32 -1.79 -9.58 -1.68
CA CYS A 32 -2.76 -9.36 -2.76
C CYS A 32 -2.13 -9.35 -4.16
N GLU A 33 -2.97 -9.57 -5.14
CA GLU A 33 -2.72 -9.23 -6.54
C GLU A 33 -3.26 -7.83 -6.82
N VAL A 34 -2.53 -7.05 -7.61
CA VAL A 34 -2.90 -5.68 -7.97
C VAL A 34 -3.23 -5.62 -9.45
N TRP A 35 -4.47 -5.26 -9.74
CA TRP A 35 -5.02 -5.18 -11.07
C TRP A 35 -5.33 -3.73 -11.44
N ARG A 36 -4.65 -3.20 -12.45
CA ARG A 36 -4.97 -1.87 -12.98
C ARG A 36 -6.16 -1.98 -13.91
N CYS A 37 -7.17 -1.16 -13.68
CA CYS A 37 -8.38 -1.11 -14.48
C CYS A 37 -8.61 0.30 -14.99
N ALA A 38 -8.98 0.41 -16.27
CA ALA A 38 -9.53 1.64 -16.82
C ALA A 38 -11.03 1.66 -16.52
N GLY A 39 -11.54 2.76 -15.96
CA GLY A 39 -12.97 2.88 -15.75
C GLY A 39 -13.44 4.28 -15.49
N SER A 40 -14.66 4.39 -15.00
CA SER A 40 -15.26 5.68 -14.69
C SER A 40 -16.05 5.60 -13.40
N VAL A 41 -15.81 6.58 -12.52
CA VAL A 41 -16.52 6.72 -11.26
C VAL A 41 -17.58 7.81 -11.46
N ARG A 42 -18.77 7.60 -10.91
CA ARG A 42 -19.78 8.66 -10.82
C ARG A 42 -19.62 9.39 -9.50
N ARG A 43 -19.33 10.69 -9.56
CA ARG A 43 -19.26 11.58 -8.41
C ARG A 43 -20.08 12.82 -8.72
N ASP A 44 -20.96 13.21 -7.80
CA ASP A 44 -21.83 14.39 -7.93
C ASP A 44 -22.62 14.44 -9.25
N GLY A 45 -23.07 13.27 -9.73
CA GLY A 45 -23.82 13.12 -10.98
C GLY A 45 -22.96 13.16 -12.26
N GLN A 46 -21.67 13.50 -12.17
CA GLN A 46 -20.74 13.49 -13.30
C GLN A 46 -19.98 12.16 -13.37
N ARG A 47 -19.77 11.67 -14.60
CA ARG A 47 -18.97 10.47 -14.87
C ARG A 47 -17.54 10.93 -15.17
N GLU A 48 -16.63 10.67 -14.25
CA GLU A 48 -15.21 10.94 -14.45
C GLU A 48 -14.50 9.65 -14.84
N THR A 49 -13.81 9.64 -15.98
CA THR A 49 -12.89 8.56 -16.34
C THR A 49 -11.69 8.64 -15.42
N ARG A 50 -11.45 7.58 -14.63
CA ARG A 50 -10.30 7.47 -13.74
C ARG A 50 -9.78 6.05 -13.78
N ASP A 51 -8.47 5.92 -13.91
CA ASP A 51 -7.79 4.65 -13.71
C ASP A 51 -7.71 4.35 -12.21
N PHE A 52 -8.01 3.13 -11.83
CA PHE A 52 -7.91 2.65 -10.46
C PHE A 52 -7.21 1.30 -10.44
N VAL A 53 -6.66 0.98 -9.28
CA VAL A 53 -6.19 -0.37 -8.98
C VAL A 53 -7.23 -1.08 -8.14
N ILE A 54 -7.47 -2.35 -8.45
CA ILE A 54 -8.21 -3.28 -7.60
C ILE A 54 -7.16 -4.21 -7.00
N LYS A 55 -7.05 -4.22 -5.68
CA LYS A 55 -6.25 -5.19 -4.95
C LYS A 55 -7.14 -6.33 -4.48
N VAL A 56 -6.85 -7.52 -4.99
CA VAL A 56 -7.58 -8.75 -4.70
C VAL A 56 -6.74 -9.57 -3.72
N PRO A 57 -7.23 -9.86 -2.50
CA PRO A 57 -6.42 -10.53 -1.50
C PRO A 57 -6.19 -11.98 -1.88
N ARG A 58 -5.01 -12.51 -1.55
CA ARG A 58 -4.65 -13.92 -1.80
C ARG A 58 -5.38 -14.88 -0.87
N VAL A 59 -5.74 -14.40 0.32
CA VAL A 59 -6.48 -15.12 1.35
C VAL A 59 -7.72 -14.33 1.75
N PRO A 60 -8.86 -14.98 2.03
CA PRO A 60 -10.06 -14.29 2.48
C PRO A 60 -9.84 -13.56 3.81
N PHE A 61 -10.50 -12.41 3.97
CA PHE A 61 -10.56 -11.68 5.24
C PHE A 61 -11.97 -11.69 5.79
N THR A 62 -12.10 -11.91 7.09
CA THR A 62 -13.35 -11.76 7.83
C THR A 62 -13.78 -10.29 7.90
N ALA A 63 -15.08 -10.05 8.06
CA ALA A 63 -15.60 -8.70 8.26
C ALA A 63 -14.96 -7.96 9.47
N ALA A 64 -14.48 -8.68 10.48
CA ALA A 64 -13.78 -8.10 11.62
C ALA A 64 -12.39 -7.58 11.23
N GLU A 65 -11.60 -8.39 10.51
CA GLU A 65 -10.29 -7.98 9.99
C GLU A 65 -10.44 -6.79 9.03
N VAL A 66 -11.46 -6.80 8.17
CA VAL A 66 -11.74 -5.67 7.26
C VAL A 66 -11.99 -4.37 8.01
N ARG A 67 -12.71 -4.42 9.14
CA ARG A 67 -12.93 -3.23 9.98
C ARG A 67 -11.62 -2.71 10.58
N VAL A 68 -10.72 -3.60 11.01
CA VAL A 68 -9.40 -3.24 11.53
C VAL A 68 -8.55 -2.60 10.44
N MET A 69 -8.42 -3.26 9.28
CA MET A 69 -7.64 -2.76 8.15
C MET A 69 -8.12 -1.38 7.68
N ARG A 70 -9.44 -1.19 7.54
CA ARG A 70 -10.02 0.09 7.15
C ARG A 70 -9.72 1.19 8.17
N ARG A 71 -9.79 0.87 9.48
CA ARG A 71 -9.49 1.82 10.56
C ARG A 71 -8.02 2.22 10.54
N GLU A 72 -7.13 1.25 10.38
CA GLU A 72 -5.69 1.48 10.33
C GLU A 72 -5.27 2.29 9.11
N HIS A 73 -5.75 1.93 7.92
CA HIS A 73 -5.49 2.70 6.72
C HIS A 73 -6.05 4.13 6.83
N ARG A 74 -7.24 4.32 7.41
CA ARG A 74 -7.78 5.66 7.66
C ARG A 74 -6.86 6.44 8.59
N ARG A 75 -6.42 5.84 9.70
CA ARG A 75 -5.50 6.47 10.65
C ARG A 75 -4.18 6.87 9.98
N LEU A 76 -3.67 5.99 9.11
CA LEU A 76 -2.47 6.26 8.32
C LEU A 76 -2.66 7.48 7.42
N ARG A 77 -3.78 7.53 6.68
CA ARG A 77 -4.14 8.65 5.81
C ARG A 77 -4.42 9.95 6.56
N ASP A 78 -5.09 9.90 7.71
CA ASP A 78 -5.35 11.10 8.51
C ASP A 78 -4.02 11.73 8.99
N ALA A 79 -3.04 10.90 9.34
CA ALA A 79 -1.72 11.36 9.78
C ALA A 79 -0.77 11.75 8.64
N LEU A 80 -0.90 11.15 7.45
CA LEU A 80 0.04 11.36 6.33
C LEU A 80 -0.56 12.11 5.13
N GLY A 81 -1.86 12.42 5.17
CA GLY A 81 -2.55 13.15 4.10
C GLY A 81 -2.45 12.45 2.76
N ASP A 82 -2.19 13.22 1.71
CA ASP A 82 -2.14 12.73 0.32
C ASP A 82 -0.93 11.85 0.00
N ILE A 83 0.01 11.64 0.94
CA ILE A 83 1.03 10.60 0.82
C ILE A 83 0.35 9.22 0.77
N VAL A 84 -0.81 9.05 1.41
CA VAL A 84 -1.54 7.79 1.42
C VAL A 84 -2.75 7.94 0.50
N PRO A 85 -2.83 7.18 -0.61
CA PRO A 85 -3.95 7.25 -1.52
C PRO A 85 -5.28 6.99 -0.81
N GLU A 86 -6.35 7.62 -1.30
CA GLU A 86 -7.69 7.29 -0.83
C GLU A 86 -8.05 5.87 -1.28
N THR A 87 -8.33 4.99 -0.31
CA THR A 87 -8.64 3.58 -0.55
C THR A 87 -10.05 3.25 -0.07
N LEU A 88 -10.84 2.67 -0.96
CA LEU A 88 -12.16 2.12 -0.66
C LEU A 88 -12.06 0.61 -0.43
N TYR A 89 -12.59 0.14 0.69
CA TYR A 89 -12.70 -1.30 0.99
C TYR A 89 -14.14 -1.75 0.69
N VAL A 90 -14.30 -2.69 -0.23
CA VAL A 90 -15.60 -3.24 -0.64
C VAL A 90 -15.67 -4.70 -0.20
N ILE A 91 -16.53 -4.98 0.78
CA ILE A 91 -16.84 -6.36 1.18
C ILE A 91 -17.67 -6.98 0.05
N ALA A 92 -17.24 -8.14 -0.43
CA ALA A 92 -17.86 -8.86 -1.54
C ALA A 92 -17.58 -10.36 -1.42
N HIS A 93 -18.25 -11.17 -2.23
CA HIS A 93 -17.84 -12.55 -2.45
C HIS A 93 -16.80 -12.59 -3.56
N ILE A 94 -15.64 -13.19 -3.28
CA ILE A 94 -14.56 -13.47 -4.23
C ILE A 94 -14.53 -14.98 -4.42
N ASP A 95 -14.83 -15.44 -5.64
CA ASP A 95 -14.99 -16.86 -5.98
C ASP A 95 -15.94 -17.62 -5.04
N GLY A 96 -17.00 -16.92 -4.60
CA GLY A 96 -18.03 -17.46 -3.71
C GLY A 96 -17.71 -17.36 -2.21
N VAL A 97 -16.54 -16.84 -1.83
CA VAL A 97 -16.13 -16.68 -0.42
C VAL A 97 -16.21 -15.21 -0.01
N GLU A 98 -16.85 -14.92 1.13
CA GLU A 98 -16.88 -13.56 1.67
C GLU A 98 -15.45 -13.06 1.97
N SER A 99 -15.11 -11.90 1.42
CA SER A 99 -13.82 -11.24 1.60
C SER A 99 -13.95 -9.75 1.26
N VAL A 100 -12.84 -9.09 0.94
CA VAL A 100 -12.76 -7.67 0.61
C VAL A 100 -11.89 -7.44 -0.61
N VAL A 101 -12.24 -6.45 -1.43
CA VAL A 101 -11.31 -5.84 -2.38
C VAL A 101 -11.00 -4.41 -1.96
N ALA A 102 -9.75 -3.98 -2.18
CA ALA A 102 -9.35 -2.60 -1.97
C ALA A 102 -9.24 -1.88 -3.32
N LEU A 103 -9.92 -0.75 -3.47
CA LEU A 103 -9.86 0.09 -4.66
C LEU A 103 -9.13 1.39 -4.31
N ALA A 104 -8.13 1.74 -5.10
CA ALA A 104 -7.35 2.97 -4.92
C ALA A 104 -7.09 3.63 -6.28
N PRO A 105 -6.82 4.95 -6.35
CA PRO A 105 -6.42 5.58 -7.60
C PRO A 105 -5.12 4.97 -8.13
N THR A 106 -5.00 4.88 -9.45
CA THR A 106 -3.73 4.43 -10.04
C THR A 106 -2.66 5.49 -9.82
N ILE A 107 -1.58 5.11 -9.14
CA ILE A 107 -0.37 5.93 -9.02
C ILE A 107 0.57 5.58 -10.17
N SER A 108 0.90 6.58 -11.00
CA SER A 108 1.88 6.42 -12.08
C SER A 108 3.29 6.41 -11.50
N ARG A 109 3.69 5.23 -10.98
CA ARG A 109 5.01 4.99 -10.39
C ARG A 109 6.11 5.44 -11.36
N TRP A 110 7.05 6.21 -10.84
CA TRP A 110 8.20 6.71 -11.60
C TRP A 110 9.52 6.30 -10.96
N PHE A 111 9.60 6.35 -9.63
CA PHE A 111 10.82 6.00 -8.91
C PHE A 111 10.46 5.35 -7.59
N ASP A 112 11.11 4.24 -7.25
CA ASP A 112 10.91 3.55 -5.99
C ASP A 112 11.92 4.06 -4.95
N ILE A 113 11.41 4.79 -3.97
CA ILE A 113 12.23 5.38 -2.90
C ILE A 113 12.47 4.37 -1.78
N ALA A 114 11.61 3.38 -1.58
CA ALA A 114 11.75 2.42 -0.49
C ALA A 114 12.85 1.38 -0.74
N ASN A 115 13.28 1.21 -1.99
CA ASN A 115 14.29 0.24 -2.38
C ASN A 115 15.72 0.77 -2.19
N PRO A 116 16.53 0.21 -1.25
CA PRO A 116 17.90 0.65 -1.00
C PRO A 116 18.85 0.52 -2.20
N ALA A 117 18.54 -0.35 -3.17
CA ALA A 117 19.32 -0.46 -4.40
C ALA A 117 19.36 0.85 -5.21
N ASN A 118 18.39 1.74 -4.98
CA ASN A 118 18.27 3.03 -5.67
C ASN A 118 18.96 4.18 -4.91
N GLU A 119 19.67 3.94 -3.80
CA GLU A 119 20.25 4.98 -2.93
C GLU A 119 21.05 6.05 -3.70
N ALA A 120 21.95 5.60 -4.58
CA ALA A 120 22.85 6.47 -5.33
C ALA A 120 22.09 7.48 -6.22
N GLU A 121 20.90 7.10 -6.69
CA GLU A 121 20.03 7.98 -7.48
C GLU A 121 19.05 8.75 -6.60
N ALA A 122 18.54 8.14 -5.53
CA ALA A 122 17.50 8.69 -4.66
C ALA A 122 17.94 9.97 -3.93
N ARG A 123 19.17 9.99 -3.40
CA ARG A 123 19.72 11.15 -2.65
C ARG A 123 19.78 12.43 -3.49
N PRO A 124 20.50 12.48 -4.64
CA PRO A 124 20.53 13.68 -5.48
C PRO A 124 19.17 14.01 -6.10
N LEU A 125 18.25 13.04 -6.19
CA LEU A 125 16.88 13.28 -6.62
C LEU A 125 16.10 14.11 -5.59
N LEU A 126 16.13 13.68 -4.32
CA LEU A 126 15.42 14.32 -3.22
C LEU A 126 15.94 15.72 -2.89
N GLU A 127 17.26 15.94 -3.01
CA GLU A 127 17.86 17.29 -2.89
C GLU A 127 17.24 18.29 -3.88
N ARG A 128 16.90 17.83 -5.09
CA ARG A 128 16.28 18.66 -6.13
C ARG A 128 14.76 18.76 -6.01
N MET A 129 14.15 18.11 -5.01
CA MET A 129 12.70 18.01 -4.85
C MET A 129 12.26 18.38 -3.42
N PRO A 130 12.24 19.68 -3.05
CA PRO A 130 11.94 20.11 -1.69
C PRO A 130 10.58 19.61 -1.17
N ARG A 131 9.57 19.50 -2.04
CA ARG A 131 8.24 18.99 -1.66
C ARG A 131 8.27 17.49 -1.33
N ALA A 132 8.93 16.68 -2.16
CA ALA A 132 9.08 15.25 -1.92
C ALA A 132 9.91 14.99 -0.66
N ARG A 133 10.99 15.76 -0.49
CA ARG A 133 11.83 15.73 0.72
C ARG A 133 11.03 16.05 1.98
N ALA A 134 10.22 17.12 1.97
CA ALA A 134 9.36 17.47 3.10
C ALA A 134 8.29 16.40 3.40
N ALA A 135 7.70 15.80 2.36
CA ALA A 135 6.77 14.68 2.51
C ALA A 135 7.46 13.45 3.13
N LEU A 136 8.69 13.14 2.72
CA LEU A 136 9.48 12.05 3.27
C LEU A 136 9.86 12.31 4.74
N CYS A 137 10.29 13.54 5.08
CA CYS A 137 10.52 13.93 6.48
C CYS A 137 9.28 13.65 7.34
N ARG A 138 8.11 14.13 6.89
CA ARG A 138 6.84 13.92 7.60
C ARG A 138 6.50 12.43 7.73
N PHE A 139 6.72 11.65 6.69
CA PHE A 139 6.50 10.20 6.73
C PHE A 139 7.35 9.55 7.83
N ILE A 140 8.65 9.88 7.90
CA ILE A 140 9.58 9.34 8.88
C ILE A 140 9.23 9.78 10.31
N GLU A 141 8.91 11.06 10.50
CA GLU A 141 8.51 11.61 11.80
C GLU A 141 7.28 10.89 12.37
N VAL A 142 6.25 10.68 11.54
CA VAL A 142 5.03 9.97 11.93
C VAL A 142 5.32 8.49 12.21
N ALA A 143 6.13 7.83 11.37
CA ALA A 143 6.51 6.44 11.55
C ALA A 143 7.25 6.21 12.88
N GLU A 144 8.20 7.09 13.21
CA GLU A 144 8.93 7.00 14.48
C GLU A 144 8.05 7.32 15.68
N ALA A 145 7.19 8.33 15.59
CA ALA A 145 6.29 8.68 16.67
C ALA A 145 5.35 7.51 17.02
N TRP A 146 4.83 6.79 16.03
CA TRP A 146 4.00 5.59 16.28
C TRP A 146 4.77 4.42 16.87
N TYR A 147 6.01 4.19 16.42
CA TYR A 147 6.82 3.13 17.00
C TYR A 147 7.12 3.42 18.48
N GLN A 148 7.50 4.65 18.80
CA GLN A 148 7.86 5.05 20.17
C GLN A 148 6.67 5.07 21.14
N SER A 149 5.45 5.39 20.65
CA SER A 149 4.28 5.56 21.51
C SER A 149 3.35 4.35 21.55
N GLU A 150 3.28 3.56 20.48
CA GLU A 150 2.30 2.49 20.31
C GLU A 150 2.95 1.17 19.85
N GLU A 151 4.29 1.08 19.78
CA GLU A 151 5.02 -0.09 19.24
C GLU A 151 4.55 -0.50 17.84
N ARG A 152 4.00 0.47 17.10
CA ARG A 152 3.43 0.26 15.77
C ARG A 152 4.44 0.63 14.70
N VAL A 153 4.68 -0.30 13.78
CA VAL A 153 5.64 -0.15 12.67
C VAL A 153 4.87 -0.08 11.36
N ILE A 154 5.06 0.97 10.56
CA ILE A 154 4.50 1.02 9.19
C ILE A 154 5.14 -0.10 8.37
N ASP A 155 4.30 -0.85 7.63
CA ASP A 155 4.80 -1.93 6.78
C ASP A 155 5.63 -1.36 5.62
N LEU A 156 6.95 -1.51 5.73
CA LEU A 156 7.92 -1.23 4.70
C LEU A 156 8.60 -2.52 4.23
N TYR A 157 8.04 -3.70 4.50
CA TYR A 157 8.61 -4.99 4.11
C TYR A 157 8.55 -5.22 2.59
N GLY A 158 7.52 -4.70 1.93
CA GLY A 158 7.45 -4.61 0.46
C GLY A 158 8.42 -3.56 -0.08
N LEU A 159 9.20 -3.89 -1.12
CA LEU A 159 10.18 -2.96 -1.69
C LEU A 159 9.52 -1.77 -2.39
N GLU A 160 8.33 -1.96 -2.95
CA GLU A 160 7.67 -0.97 -3.82
C GLU A 160 6.56 -0.17 -3.11
N ASN A 161 6.60 -0.11 -1.78
CA ASN A 161 5.50 0.46 -1.00
C ASN A 161 5.59 1.98 -0.84
N LEU A 162 6.74 2.60 -1.09
CA LEU A 162 6.94 4.05 -1.00
C LEU A 162 7.61 4.60 -2.29
N VAL A 163 6.85 5.29 -3.11
CA VAL A 163 7.25 5.65 -4.48
C VAL A 163 7.06 7.13 -4.77
N LEU A 164 7.80 7.66 -5.74
CA LEU A 164 7.47 8.90 -6.42
C LEU A 164 6.62 8.61 -7.66
N ASP A 165 5.59 9.42 -7.87
CA ASP A 165 4.86 9.44 -9.14
C ASP A 165 5.58 10.29 -10.20
N ARG A 166 5.05 10.30 -11.43
CA ARG A 166 5.58 11.12 -12.54
C ARG A 166 5.55 12.63 -12.27
N ASN A 167 4.70 13.08 -11.35
CA ASN A 167 4.62 14.47 -10.90
C ASN A 167 5.55 14.74 -9.69
N ARG A 168 6.34 13.74 -9.28
CA ARG A 168 7.31 13.79 -8.17
C ARG A 168 6.63 13.94 -6.80
N HIS A 169 5.39 13.47 -6.67
CA HIS A 169 4.74 13.34 -5.38
C HIS A 169 5.06 11.98 -4.75
N LEU A 170 5.30 11.97 -3.44
CA LEU A 170 5.56 10.77 -2.65
C LEU A 170 4.24 10.08 -2.31
N HIS A 171 4.18 8.77 -2.54
CA HIS A 171 3.02 7.93 -2.24
C HIS A 171 3.42 6.66 -1.50
N TYR A 172 2.78 6.39 -0.36
CA TYR A 172 2.77 5.08 0.29
C TYR A 172 1.56 4.29 -0.23
N ILE A 173 1.80 3.24 -1.00
CA ILE A 173 0.76 2.62 -1.84
C ILE A 173 0.25 1.27 -1.33
N ASP A 174 0.61 0.83 -0.13
CA ASP A 174 0.04 -0.38 0.46
C ASP A 174 -1.34 -0.11 1.09
N SER A 175 -2.18 -1.15 1.14
CA SER A 175 -3.54 -1.08 1.71
C SER A 175 -3.97 -2.34 2.45
N PHE A 176 -3.21 -3.43 2.41
CA PHE A 176 -3.51 -4.63 3.21
C PHE A 176 -2.41 -4.78 4.25
N GLY A 177 -2.75 -4.69 5.54
CA GLY A 177 -1.76 -4.84 6.61
C GLY A 177 -0.72 -3.71 6.67
N VAL A 178 -1.17 -2.45 6.65
CA VAL A 178 -0.27 -1.28 6.62
C VAL A 178 0.59 -1.08 7.88
N PHE A 179 0.37 -1.89 8.92
CA PHE A 179 1.13 -1.87 10.16
C PHE A 179 1.48 -3.28 10.63
N PHE A 180 2.65 -3.40 11.24
CA PHE A 180 2.99 -4.46 12.18
C PHE A 180 2.88 -3.91 13.60
N HIS A 181 2.41 -4.73 14.54
CA HIS A 181 2.27 -4.38 15.96
C HIS A 181 3.33 -5.17 16.74
N ALA A 182 4.38 -4.50 17.20
CA ALA A 182 5.54 -5.16 17.81
C ALA A 182 5.26 -5.65 19.24
N ASP A 183 4.28 -5.05 19.92
CA ASP A 183 3.77 -5.50 21.22
C ASP A 183 3.28 -6.96 21.20
N VAL A 184 2.76 -7.41 20.05
CA VAL A 184 2.33 -8.80 19.84
C VAL A 184 3.48 -9.81 20.03
N LEU A 185 4.72 -9.42 19.70
CA LEU A 185 5.90 -10.29 19.88
C LEU A 185 6.14 -10.63 21.35
N ASN A 186 5.80 -9.70 22.26
CA ASN A 186 5.98 -9.87 23.70
C ASN A 186 4.72 -10.44 24.39
N ALA A 187 3.55 -10.29 23.75
CA ALA A 187 2.27 -10.73 24.29
C ALA A 187 2.00 -12.24 24.10
N LEU A 188 2.68 -12.88 23.14
CA LEU A 188 2.49 -14.29 22.81
C LEU A 188 3.68 -15.13 23.29
N PRO A 189 3.45 -16.35 23.84
CA PRO A 189 4.51 -17.22 24.35
C PRO A 189 5.40 -17.81 23.25
N ASP A 190 4.92 -17.87 22.00
CA ASP A 190 5.66 -18.31 20.81
C ASP A 190 5.26 -17.40 19.63
N PRO A 191 5.87 -16.21 19.51
CA PRO A 191 5.49 -15.24 18.49
C PRO A 191 5.92 -15.69 17.09
N ASP A 192 5.16 -15.30 16.07
CA ASP A 192 5.48 -15.61 14.67
C ASP A 192 6.89 -15.09 14.32
N PRO A 193 7.87 -15.97 14.03
CA PRO A 193 9.23 -15.53 13.69
C PRO A 193 9.25 -14.68 12.42
N GLY A 194 8.29 -14.88 11.50
CA GLY A 194 8.13 -14.05 10.32
C GLY A 194 7.65 -12.63 10.65
N LEU A 195 6.95 -12.40 11.77
CA LEU A 195 6.56 -11.06 12.21
C LEU A 195 7.78 -10.27 12.69
N ALA A 196 8.66 -10.89 13.48
CA ALA A 196 9.88 -10.26 13.97
C ALA A 196 10.80 -9.82 12.81
N GLU A 197 11.01 -10.70 11.83
CA GLU A 197 11.81 -10.38 10.63
C GLU A 197 11.21 -9.21 9.83
N ARG A 198 9.88 -9.20 9.64
CA ARG A 198 9.19 -8.12 8.92
C ARG A 198 9.30 -6.77 9.63
N ILE A 199 9.20 -6.76 10.95
CA ILE A 199 9.40 -5.56 11.78
C ILE A 199 10.84 -5.07 11.66
N GLU A 200 11.83 -5.94 11.88
CA GLU A 200 13.26 -5.63 11.78
C GLU A 200 13.58 -5.00 10.42
N LEU A 201 13.13 -5.62 9.32
CA LEU A 201 13.40 -5.14 7.98
C LEU A 201 12.71 -3.80 7.70
N SER A 202 11.47 -3.62 8.17
CA SER A 202 10.74 -2.35 8.01
C SER A 202 11.42 -1.21 8.75
N ARG A 203 11.96 -1.48 9.95
CA ARG A 203 12.74 -0.50 10.74
C ARG A 203 14.04 -0.13 10.04
N ARG A 204 14.81 -1.11 9.55
CA ARG A 204 16.04 -0.87 8.78
C ARG A 204 15.79 -0.06 7.51
N ARG A 205 14.65 -0.27 6.83
CA ARG A 205 14.27 0.53 5.67
C ARG A 205 13.89 1.96 6.06
N LEU A 206 13.23 2.16 7.20
CA LEU A 206 12.96 3.49 7.72
C LEU A 206 14.27 4.26 8.02
N GLU A 207 15.28 3.57 8.55
CA GLU A 207 16.62 4.14 8.77
C GLU A 207 17.28 4.54 7.46
N TYR A 208 17.27 3.66 6.45
CA TYR A 208 17.72 4.00 5.10
C TYR A 208 17.02 5.26 4.55
N LEU A 209 15.70 5.35 4.68
CA LEU A 209 14.93 6.51 4.23
C LEU A 209 15.33 7.80 4.96
N ARG A 210 15.66 7.70 6.25
CA ARG A 210 16.22 8.82 7.02
C ARG A 210 17.60 9.21 6.51
N ASP A 211 18.44 8.24 6.21
CA ASP A 211 19.80 8.50 5.72
C ASP A 211 19.78 9.23 4.38
N LEU A 212 18.76 9.02 3.53
CA LEU A 212 18.57 9.80 2.29
C LEU A 212 18.38 11.31 2.51
N LEU A 213 17.99 11.73 3.72
CA LEU A 213 17.76 13.12 4.09
C LEU A 213 18.97 13.82 4.69
N VAL A 214 20.03 13.09 5.04
CA VAL A 214 21.28 13.65 5.57
C VAL A 214 22.19 14.11 4.44
#